data_AF-A0A3B8WTZ4-F1
#
_entry.id   AF-A0A3B8WTZ4-F1
#
_cell.length_a   1.000
_cell.length_b   1.000
_cell.length_c   1.000
_cell.angle_alpha   90.00
_cell.angle_beta   90.00
_cell.angle_gamma   90.00
#
_symmetry.space_group_name_H-M   'P 1'
#
loop_
_entity.id
_entity.type
_entity.pdbx_description
1 polymer ?
#
loop_
_entity_poly.entity_id
_entity_poly.type
_entity_poly.pdbx_seq_one_letter_code
_entity_poly.pdbx_strand_id
1 'polypeptide(L)' 'MGDLADSYPADSVGQVEPTVERFEEPLQLVSGPTLPAYELMMETYGELNSDRS' A
#
# COMPACT_ATOMS: atom_id res chain seq x y z
N MET A 1 34.62 1.90 -9.45
CA MET A 1 33.25 1.42 -9.70
C MET A 1 32.57 1.44 -8.34
N GLY A 2 31.73 2.44 -8.07
CA GLY A 2 31.24 2.73 -6.72
C GLY A 2 30.02 1.88 -6.38
N ASP A 3 30.13 1.10 -5.31
CA ASP A 3 28.99 0.53 -4.59
C ASP A 3 28.26 1.68 -3.87
N LEU A 4 27.20 2.19 -4.48
CA LEU A 4 26.17 2.91 -3.73
C LEU A 4 25.35 1.84 -3.02
N ALA A 5 25.88 1.38 -1.89
CA ALA A 5 25.09 0.69 -0.89
C ALA A 5 23.94 1.64 -0.54
N ASP A 6 22.74 1.24 -0.98
CA ASP A 6 21.49 1.93 -0.76
C ASP A 6 21.24 1.94 0.76
N SER A 7 21.84 2.91 1.44
CA SER A 7 21.76 3.05 2.89
C SER A 7 20.42 3.69 3.22
N TYR A 8 19.37 2.87 3.12
CA TYR A 8 18.10 3.16 3.75
C TYR A 8 18.37 3.47 5.24
N PRO A 9 17.84 4.58 5.80
CA PRO A 9 18.02 4.90 7.21
C PRO A 9 17.61 3.70 8.09
N ALA A 10 18.16 3.58 9.31
CA ALA A 10 17.84 2.45 10.20
C ALA A 10 16.34 2.32 10.53
N ASP A 11 15.58 3.42 10.38
CA ASP A 11 14.12 3.51 10.54
C ASP A 11 13.36 3.34 9.21
N SER A 12 14.04 2.97 8.14
CA SER A 12 13.47 2.81 6.81
C SER A 12 13.06 1.35 6.59
N VAL A 13 11.79 1.18 6.29
CA VAL A 13 11.12 -0.09 5.98
C VAL A 13 11.52 -0.72 4.63
N GLY A 14 12.67 -0.34 4.07
CA GLY A 14 13.12 -0.73 2.73
C GLY A 14 12.32 -0.09 1.59
N GLN A 15 12.62 -0.49 0.34
CA GLN A 15 11.87 -0.08 -0.84
C GLN A 15 10.53 -0.84 -0.85
N VAL A 16 9.44 -0.13 -0.56
CA VAL A 16 8.09 -0.66 -0.78
C VAL A 16 7.61 -0.29 -2.18
N GLU A 17 6.99 -1.25 -2.86
CA GLU A 17 6.32 -1.00 -4.12
C GLU A 17 4.81 -0.83 -3.86
N PRO A 18 4.24 0.36 -4.13
CA PRO A 18 2.82 0.54 -4.00
C PRO A 18 2.08 -0.34 -5.01
N THR A 19 1.10 -1.09 -4.51
CA THR A 19 0.20 -1.89 -5.37
C THR A 19 -1.09 -1.13 -5.59
N VAL A 20 -1.57 -1.11 -6.83
CA VAL A 20 -2.87 -0.52 -7.18
C VAL A 20 -3.86 -1.65 -7.43
N GLU A 21 -4.90 -1.72 -6.61
CA GLU A 21 -6.01 -2.65 -6.79
C GLU A 21 -7.25 -1.91 -7.26
N ARG A 22 -7.92 -2.46 -8.27
CA ARG A 22 -9.13 -1.86 -8.85
C ARG A 22 -10.36 -2.63 -8.41
N PHE A 23 -11.35 -1.89 -7.93
CA PHE A 23 -12.64 -2.41 -7.49
C PHE A 23 -13.75 -1.90 -8.41
N GLU A 24 -14.62 -2.83 -8.83
CA GLU A 24 -15.80 -2.53 -9.64
C GLU A 24 -17.08 -2.51 -8.81
N GLU A 25 -16.99 -2.86 -7.52
CA GLU A 25 -18.09 -2.80 -6.58
C GLU A 25 -18.42 -1.34 -6.22
N PRO A 26 -19.70 -0.93 -6.29
CA PRO A 26 -20.09 0.42 -5.92
C PRO A 26 -19.82 0.73 -4.43
N LEU A 27 -19.07 1.80 -4.16
CA LEU A 27 -18.79 2.28 -2.81
C LEU A 27 -19.63 3.51 -2.49
N GLN A 28 -20.55 3.38 -1.53
CA GLN A 28 -21.34 4.52 -1.05
C GLN A 28 -20.54 5.36 -0.05
N LEU A 29 -20.32 6.63 -0.37
CA LEU A 29 -19.61 7.57 0.48
C LEU A 29 -20.56 8.13 1.53
N VAL A 30 -20.04 8.41 2.72
CA VAL A 30 -20.79 9.07 3.81
C VAL A 30 -21.32 10.45 3.42
N SER A 31 -20.69 11.11 2.44
CA SER A 31 -21.14 12.39 1.89
C SER A 31 -22.39 12.28 1.02
N GLY A 32 -22.86 11.07 0.70
CA GLY A 32 -24.05 10.79 -0.10
C GLY A 32 -23.80 10.19 -1.50
N PRO A 33 -22.75 10.59 -2.25
CA PRO A 33 -22.46 10.01 -3.56
C PRO A 33 -22.03 8.54 -3.49
N THR A 34 -22.19 7.83 -4.62
CA THR A 34 -21.66 6.48 -4.80
C THR A 34 -20.58 6.50 -5.88
N LEU A 35 -19.42 5.91 -5.58
CA LEU A 35 -18.39 5.63 -6.57
C LEU A 35 -18.74 4.31 -7.26
N PRO A 36 -19.01 4.28 -8.58
CA PRO A 36 -19.36 3.04 -9.27
C PRO A 36 -18.17 2.08 -9.41
N ALA A 37 -16.95 2.61 -9.41
CA ALA A 37 -15.70 1.88 -9.40
C ALA A 37 -14.61 2.80 -8.81
N TYR A 38 -13.57 2.22 -8.22
CA TYR A 38 -12.48 2.96 -7.60
C TYR A 38 -11.18 2.14 -7.59
N GLU A 39 -10.06 2.83 -7.38
CA GLU A 39 -8.73 2.20 -7.26
C GLU A 39 -8.19 2.51 -5.87
N LEU A 40 -7.66 1.48 -5.20
CA LEU A 40 -6.97 1.61 -3.92
C LEU A 40 -5.48 1.41 -4.14
N MET A 41 -4.72 2.43 -3.77
CA MET A 41 -3.27 2.33 -3.66
C MET A 41 -2.94 1.81 -2.26
N MET A 42 -2.24 0.69 -2.19
CA MET A 42 -1.88 0.02 -0.95
C MET A 42 -0.37 -0.14 -0.85
N GLU A 43 0.17 0.20 0.31
CA GLU A 43 1.57 0.01 0.66
C GLU A 43 1.62 -0.75 1.98
N THR A 44 2.17 -1.95 1.96
CA THR A 44 2.34 -2.76 3.17
C THR A 44 3.72 -2.49 3.75
N TYR A 45 3.75 -1.90 4.94
CA TYR A 45 4.99 -1.60 5.66
C TYR A 45 5.18 -2.58 6.82
N GLY A 46 6.18 -3.46 6.71
CA GLY A 46 6.48 -4.52 7.68
C GLY A 46 5.92 -5.90 7.32
N GLU A 47 6.26 -6.92 8.11
CA GLU A 47 5.81 -8.30 7.90
C GLU A 47 4.50 -8.58 8.63
N LEU A 48 3.57 -9.29 7.96
CA LEU A 48 2.31 -9.73 8.57
C LEU A 48 2.61 -10.71 9.72
N ASN A 49 2.35 -10.30 10.95
CA ASN A 49 2.48 -11.19 12.11
C ASN A 49 1.57 -12.42 11.93
N SER A 50 2.17 -13.61 11.93
CA SER A 50 1.47 -14.90 11.79
C SER A 50 0.49 -15.21 12.94
N ASP A 51 0.48 -14.38 13.99
CA ASP A 51 -0.32 -14.55 15.22
C ASP A 51 -1.76 -13.97 15.14
N ARG A 52 -2.23 -13.53 13.97
CA ARG A 52 -3.63 -13.07 13.79
C ARG A 52 -4.39 -13.81 12.69
N SER A 53 -4.32 -15.14 12.72
CA SER A 53 -5.31 -16.02 12.06
C SER A 53 -6.55 -16.24 12.92
#